data_AF-A0ABD2XQ89-F1
#
_entry.id   AF-A0ABD2XQ89-F1
#
_cell.length_a   1.000
_cell.length_b   1.000
_cell.length_c   1.000
_cell.angle_alpha   90.00
_cell.angle_beta   90.00
_cell.angle_gamma   90.00
#
_symmetry.space_group_name_H-M   'P 1'
#
loop_
_entity.id
_entity.type
_entity.pdbx_description
1 polymer ?
#
loop_
_entity_poly.entity_id
_entity_poly.type
_entity_poly.pdbx_seq_one_letter_code
_entity_poly.pdbx_strand_id
1 'polypeptide(L)'
;MTFLSNKNKHNLKISVVLKKKITELQYEIDGDDIDSDSNSARLNYHLIESNSASLRNNPHDVFDWLKRVELFEGQPESIINNFSEAVQTVDPEKAVGELPKLMGGFCEIL
;
A
#
# COMPACT_ATOMS: atom_id res chain seq x y z
N MET A 1 -17.57 -31.49 35.56
CA MET A 1 -16.97 -31.81 34.25
C MET A 1 -16.24 -30.57 33.75
N THR A 2 -14.91 -30.62 33.75
CA THR A 2 -14.04 -29.42 33.71
C THR A 2 -13.12 -29.49 32.48
N PHE A 3 -13.53 -29.03 31.30
CA PHE A 3 -12.67 -29.12 30.08
C PHE A 3 -12.85 -27.99 29.04
N LEU A 4 -13.08 -26.73 29.45
CA LEU A 4 -13.16 -25.60 28.48
C LEU A 4 -12.28 -24.37 28.79
N SER A 5 -11.32 -24.44 29.73
CA SER A 5 -10.50 -23.26 30.07
C SER A 5 -9.06 -23.24 29.50
N ASN A 6 -8.59 -24.32 28.87
CA ASN A 6 -7.16 -24.42 28.50
C ASN A 6 -6.81 -23.94 27.07
N LYS A 7 -7.73 -24.05 26.10
CA LYS A 7 -7.46 -23.68 24.69
C LYS A 7 -7.28 -22.17 24.46
N ASN A 8 -7.95 -21.32 25.24
CA ASN A 8 -7.85 -19.85 25.10
C ASN A 8 -6.56 -19.27 25.69
N LYS A 9 -5.96 -19.90 26.71
CA LYS A 9 -4.71 -19.42 27.30
C LYS A 9 -3.52 -19.65 26.38
N HIS A 10 -3.51 -20.75 25.63
CA HIS A 10 -2.46 -21.05 24.64
C HIS A 10 -2.49 -20.05 23.46
N ASN A 11 -3.69 -19.72 22.96
CA ASN A 11 -3.86 -18.71 21.92
C ASN A 11 -3.46 -17.30 22.38
N LEU A 12 -3.78 -16.92 23.62
CA LEU A 12 -3.32 -15.65 24.18
C LEU A 12 -1.79 -15.60 24.34
N LYS A 13 -1.18 -16.68 24.83
CA LYS A 13 0.29 -16.76 24.99
C LYS A 13 1.01 -16.66 23.65
N ILE A 14 0.52 -17.35 22.62
CA ILE A 14 1.07 -17.26 21.27
C ILE A 14 0.95 -15.81 20.75
N SER A 15 -0.20 -15.17 20.93
CA SER A 15 -0.37 -13.76 20.53
C SER A 15 0.60 -12.81 21.23
N VAL A 16 0.84 -12.99 22.53
CA VAL A 16 1.76 -12.15 23.30
C VAL A 16 3.21 -12.38 22.89
N VAL A 17 3.60 -13.63 22.65
CA VAL A 17 4.96 -13.97 22.18
C VAL A 17 5.20 -13.42 20.78
N LEU A 18 4.23 -13.54 19.87
CA LEU A 18 4.31 -12.97 18.52
C LEU A 18 4.41 -11.43 18.57
N LYS A 19 3.59 -10.76 19.39
CA LYS A 19 3.67 -9.30 19.59
C LYS A 19 5.03 -8.88 20.14
N LYS A 20 5.56 -9.59 21.14
CA LYS A 20 6.88 -9.31 21.71
C LYS A 20 7.99 -9.50 20.68
N LYS A 21 7.93 -10.57 19.87
CA LYS A 21 8.91 -10.83 18.81
C LYS A 21 8.86 -9.77 17.71
N ILE A 22 7.67 -9.30 17.33
CA ILE A 22 7.49 -8.18 16.40
C ILE A 22 8.14 -6.91 16.96
N THR A 23 7.94 -6.59 18.23
CA THR A 23 8.56 -5.42 18.88
C THR A 23 10.09 -5.54 18.98
N GLU A 24 10.61 -6.73 19.28
CA GLU A 24 12.06 -6.99 19.30
C GLU A 24 12.67 -6.84 17.91
N LEU A 25 12.01 -7.34 16.85
CA LEU A 25 12.44 -7.17 15.47
C LEU A 25 12.39 -5.71 15.01
N GLN A 26 11.40 -4.94 15.46
CA GLN A 26 11.32 -3.50 15.17
C GLN A 26 12.51 -2.74 15.79
N TYR A 27 12.89 -3.07 17.02
CA TYR A 27 14.03 -2.45 17.69
C TYR A 27 15.38 -2.83 17.08
N GLU A 28 15.52 -4.04 16.52
CA GLU A 28 16.73 -4.46 15.79
C GLU A 28 16.89 -3.73 14.44
N ILE A 29 15.79 -3.30 13.80
CA ILE A 29 15.82 -2.52 12.54
C ILE A 29 16.25 -1.06 12.80
N ASP A 30 15.92 -0.51 13.96
CA ASP A 30 16.25 0.87 14.34
C ASP A 30 17.71 1.06 14.81
N GLY A 31 18.49 -0.04 14.92
CA GLY A 31 19.83 -0.06 15.51
C GLY A 31 21.01 0.07 14.54
N ASP A 32 20.78 -0.01 13.23
CA ASP A 32 21.82 0.16 12.21
C ASP A 32 21.48 1.37 11.32
N ASP A 33 22.34 2.39 11.37
CA ASP A 33 22.45 3.53 10.44
C ASP A 33 22.81 3.04 9.02
N ILE A 34 22.07 2.08 8.49
CA ILE A 34 22.12 1.65 7.09
C ILE A 34 21.06 2.47 6.38
N ASP A 35 21.49 3.61 5.82
CA ASP A 35 20.82 4.43 4.82
C ASP A 35 19.30 4.20 4.73
N SER A 36 18.54 4.79 5.66
CA SER A 36 17.07 4.78 5.65
C SER A 36 16.51 5.13 4.26
N ASP A 37 17.18 6.03 3.55
CA ASP A 37 16.85 6.45 2.19
C ASP A 37 17.05 5.32 1.14
N SER A 38 18.10 4.50 1.27
CA SER A 38 18.34 3.34 0.39
C SER A 38 17.30 2.24 0.61
N ASN A 39 16.89 2.01 1.86
CA ASN A 39 15.81 1.06 2.16
C ASN A 39 14.45 1.60 1.65
N SER A 40 14.17 2.88 1.85
CA SER A 40 12.96 3.56 1.36
C SER A 40 12.85 3.49 -0.17
N ALA A 41 13.93 3.78 -0.90
CA ALA A 41 13.95 3.67 -2.36
C ALA A 41 13.65 2.25 -2.85
N ARG A 42 14.22 1.24 -2.18
CA ARG A 42 13.98 -0.17 -2.51
C ARG A 42 12.55 -0.62 -2.22
N LEU A 43 11.97 -0.14 -1.12
CA LEU A 43 10.57 -0.38 -0.78
C LEU A 43 9.64 0.28 -1.80
N ASN A 44 9.88 1.54 -2.16
CA ASN A 44 9.10 2.27 -3.15
C ASN A 44 9.15 1.59 -4.52
N TYR A 45 10.32 1.12 -4.95
CA TYR A 45 10.46 0.35 -6.19
C TYR A 45 9.56 -0.90 -6.18
N HIS A 46 9.60 -1.68 -5.10
CA HIS A 46 8.77 -2.88 -4.98
C HIS A 46 7.26 -2.56 -4.96
N LEU A 47 6.86 -1.45 -4.33
CA LEU A 47 5.48 -0.97 -4.32
C LEU A 47 5.01 -0.58 -5.73
N ILE A 48 5.85 0.09 -6.51
CA ILE A 48 5.57 0.47 -7.90
C ILE A 48 5.40 -0.77 -8.79
N GLU A 49 6.29 -1.77 -8.68
CA GLU A 49 6.16 -3.02 -9.45
C GLU A 49 4.87 -3.78 -9.10
N SER A 50 4.55 -3.85 -7.80
CA SER A 50 3.35 -4.53 -7.32
C SER A 50 2.08 -3.83 -7.80
N ASN A 51 2.04 -2.50 -7.73
CA ASN A 51 0.92 -1.70 -8.23
C ASN A 51 0.78 -1.82 -9.76
N SER A 52 1.89 -1.80 -10.49
CA SER A 52 1.89 -2.02 -11.95
C SER A 52 1.33 -3.39 -12.33
N ALA A 53 1.65 -4.43 -11.56
CA ALA A 53 1.10 -5.76 -11.76
C ALA A 53 -0.42 -5.81 -11.48
N SER A 54 -0.89 -5.09 -10.46
CA SER A 54 -2.32 -4.98 -10.13
C SER A 54 -3.11 -4.29 -11.24
N LEU A 55 -2.64 -3.12 -11.71
CA LEU A 55 -3.28 -2.36 -12.78
C LEU A 55 -3.33 -3.12 -14.11
N ARG A 56 -2.32 -3.97 -14.40
CA ARG A 56 -2.36 -4.85 -15.58
C ARG A 56 -3.45 -5.92 -15.48
N ASN A 57 -3.78 -6.36 -14.27
CA ASN A 57 -4.85 -7.34 -14.03
C ASN A 57 -6.22 -6.66 -14.00
N ASN A 58 -6.32 -5.49 -13.37
CA ASN A 58 -7.54 -4.69 -13.30
C ASN A 58 -7.26 -3.21 -13.62
N PRO A 59 -7.32 -2.82 -14.90
CA PRO A 59 -7.02 -1.45 -15.31
C PRO A 59 -8.09 -0.43 -14.89
N HIS A 60 -9.25 -0.91 -14.42
CA HIS A 60 -10.37 -0.08 -13.97
C HIS A 60 -10.42 0.09 -12.44
N ASP A 61 -9.38 -0.37 -11.73
CA ASP A 61 -9.27 -0.17 -10.28
C ASP A 61 -8.80 1.25 -9.97
N VAL A 62 -9.73 2.09 -9.51
CA VAL A 62 -9.46 3.48 -9.19
C VAL A 62 -8.59 3.62 -7.95
N PHE A 63 -8.68 2.69 -7.00
CA PHE A 63 -7.87 2.75 -5.78
C PHE A 63 -6.39 2.53 -6.09
N ASP A 64 -6.08 1.58 -6.97
CA ASP A 64 -4.70 1.34 -7.38
C ASP A 64 -4.12 2.50 -8.18
N TRP A 65 -4.92 3.19 -9.01
CA TRP A 65 -4.49 4.43 -9.67
C TRP A 65 -4.16 5.54 -8.68
N LEU A 66 -5.02 5.76 -7.68
CA LEU A 66 -4.78 6.77 -6.63
C LEU A 66 -3.53 6.42 -5.80
N LYS A 67 -3.38 5.14 -5.42
CA LYS A 67 -2.18 4.67 -4.71
C LYS A 67 -0.91 4.89 -5.54
N ARG A 68 -0.99 4.70 -6.86
CA ARG A 68 0.15 4.94 -7.76
C ARG A 68 0.56 6.40 -7.75
N VAL A 69 -0.40 7.32 -7.78
CA VAL A 69 -0.14 8.76 -7.69
C VAL A 69 0.60 9.11 -6.40
N GLU A 70 0.17 8.56 -5.25
CA GLU A 70 0.82 8.76 -3.96
C GLU A 70 2.28 8.28 -3.95
N LEU A 71 2.59 7.18 -4.66
CA LEU A 71 3.96 6.67 -4.78
C LEU A 71 4.90 7.61 -5.56
N PHE A 72 4.36 8.52 -6.36
CA PHE A 72 5.13 9.52 -7.13
C PHE A 72 5.08 10.92 -6.50
N GLU A 73 4.73 11.02 -5.21
CA GLU A 73 4.79 12.30 -4.48
C GLU A 73 6.17 12.97 -4.64
N GLY A 74 6.16 14.28 -4.92
CA GLY A 74 7.37 15.05 -5.23
C GLY A 74 7.83 14.99 -6.70
N GLN A 75 7.18 14.19 -7.55
CA GLN A 75 7.43 14.13 -9.00
C GLN A 75 6.18 14.55 -9.80
N PRO A 76 5.97 15.86 -10.04
CA PRO A 76 4.73 16.36 -10.64
C PRO A 76 4.48 15.83 -12.06
N GLU A 77 5.53 15.66 -12.87
CA GLU A 77 5.39 15.09 -14.22
C GLU A 77 4.84 13.65 -14.19
N SER A 78 5.39 12.82 -13.28
CA SER A 78 4.93 11.45 -13.08
C SER A 78 3.47 11.42 -12.60
N ILE A 79 3.09 12.30 -11.69
CA ILE A 79 1.71 12.41 -11.18
C ILE A 79 0.73 12.73 -12.33
N ILE A 80 1.03 13.75 -13.14
CA ILE A 80 0.19 14.16 -14.28
C ILE A 80 0.03 13.00 -15.26
N ASN A 81 1.13 12.33 -15.61
CA ASN A 81 1.11 11.19 -16.53
C ASN A 81 0.23 10.06 -16.01
N ASN A 82 0.34 9.71 -14.71
CA ASN A 82 -0.47 8.66 -14.10
C ASN A 82 -1.97 9.02 -14.07
N PHE A 83 -2.33 10.26 -13.72
CA PHE A 83 -3.73 10.68 -13.78
C PHE A 83 -4.27 10.70 -15.22
N SER A 84 -3.49 11.19 -16.18
CA SER A 84 -3.88 11.19 -17.60
C SER A 84 -4.10 9.77 -18.11
N GLU A 85 -3.22 8.84 -17.77
CA GLU A 85 -3.37 7.42 -18.13
C GLU A 85 -4.60 6.81 -17.44
N ALA A 86 -4.83 7.11 -16.17
CA ALA A 86 -5.99 6.63 -15.41
C ALA A 86 -7.31 7.10 -16.03
N VAL A 87 -7.42 8.39 -16.38
CA VAL A 87 -8.63 8.98 -17.00
C VAL A 87 -8.92 8.35 -18.36
N GLN A 88 -7.87 8.02 -19.13
CA GLN A 88 -8.02 7.37 -20.44
C GLN A 88 -8.36 5.88 -20.34
N THR A 89 -7.93 5.22 -19.26
CA THR A 89 -8.01 3.76 -19.10
C THR A 89 -9.25 3.32 -18.32
N VAL A 90 -9.66 4.09 -17.32
CA VAL A 90 -10.79 3.73 -16.45
C VAL A 90 -12.10 3.99 -17.17
N ASP A 91 -12.84 2.92 -17.45
CA ASP A 91 -14.22 2.99 -17.92
C ASP A 91 -15.14 3.25 -16.72
N PRO A 92 -15.93 4.33 -16.71
CA PRO A 92 -16.83 4.65 -15.60
C PRO A 92 -17.82 3.54 -15.25
N GLU A 93 -18.23 2.73 -16.23
CA GLU A 93 -19.17 1.62 -16.00
C GLU A 93 -18.51 0.41 -15.34
N LYS A 94 -17.18 0.27 -15.48
CA LYS A 94 -16.38 -0.83 -14.92
C LYS A 94 -15.55 -0.41 -13.71
N ALA A 95 -15.56 0.87 -13.36
CA ALA A 95 -14.72 1.43 -12.32
C ALA A 95 -15.01 0.79 -10.97
N VAL A 96 -13.96 0.31 -10.30
CA VAL A 96 -14.03 -0.16 -8.93
C VAL A 96 -13.37 0.89 -8.04
N GLY A 97 -14.18 1.55 -7.21
CA GLY A 97 -13.72 2.56 -6.25
C GLY A 97 -14.27 3.97 -6.48
N GLU A 98 -13.54 4.96 -5.99
CA GLU A 98 -13.99 6.35 -5.94
C GLU A 98 -13.61 7.13 -7.21
N LEU A 99 -14.25 6.82 -8.34
CA LEU A 99 -14.03 7.53 -9.59
C LEU A 99 -14.11 9.07 -9.47
N PRO A 100 -15.08 9.66 -8.72
CA PRO A 100 -15.11 11.12 -8.52
C PRO A 100 -13.86 11.69 -7.85
N LYS A 101 -13.20 10.92 -6.98
CA LYS A 101 -11.96 11.33 -6.31
C LYS A 101 -10.79 11.37 -7.29
N LEU A 102 -10.70 10.37 -8.17
CA LEU A 102 -9.72 10.36 -9.27
C LEU A 102 -9.90 11.55 -10.22
N MET A 103 -11.14 11.81 -10.63
CA MET A 103 -11.45 12.95 -11.50
C MET A 103 -11.20 14.29 -10.81
N GLY A 104 -11.59 14.43 -9.53
CA GLY A 104 -11.32 15.62 -8.73
C GLY A 104 -9.83 15.92 -8.64
N GLY A 105 -9.01 14.91 -8.31
CA GLY A 105 -7.56 15.04 -8.28
C GLY A 105 -6.96 15.45 -9.63
N PHE A 106 -7.46 14.89 -10.73
CA PHE A 106 -7.02 15.30 -12.07
C PHE A 106 -7.37 16.76 -12.38
N CYS A 107 -8.58 17.22 -12.03
CA CYS A 107 -9.00 18.61 -12.22
C CYS A 107 -8.21 19.61 -11.37
N GLU A 108 -7.71 19.21 -10.20
CA GLU A 108 -6.88 20.07 -9.34
C GLU A 108 -5.46 20.28 -9.89
N ILE A 109 -5.00 19.38 -10.77
CA ILE A 109 -3.64 19.39 -11.33
C ILE A 109 -3.56 20.20 -12.63
N LEU A 110 -4.69 20.41 -13.33
CA LEU A 110 -4.80 21.20 -14.55
C LEU A 110 -5.09 22.68 -14.27
#